data_AF-A0A935RPT8-F1
#
_entry.id   AF-A0A935RPT8-F1
#
_cell.length_a   1.000
_cell.length_b   1.000
_cell.length_c   1.000
_cell.angle_alpha   90.00
_cell.angle_beta   90.00
_cell.angle_gamma   90.00
#
_symmetry.space_group_name_H-M   'P 1'
#
loop_
_entity.id
_entity.type
_entity.pdbx_description
1 polymer ?
#
loop_
_entity_poly.entity_id
_entity_poly.type
_entity_poly.pdbx_seq_one_letter_code
_entity_poly.pdbx_strand_id
1 'polypeptide(L)'
;MADPAVNSGNDPGSIIPVIYRQPNILTSRITGTFAYDSRQPAKNGIDTLAGSQLSLSIGFAGLGGDVRTYQPSISYSKFIPMRNKKKPNPDVFAFRIMAGTIGTWALSDKVKNANSIAFVGGVPAYERFFLGSENDIRGYNSRSIGPVAPFDTYVTTRNVVLANNAFGTADTNHLIDPRTRDELVTIGQLTGAAGNNPALYSRNFRFIGGDTQMLANVEYRIPIFGPATLALFADIGSVFNLRNAGTQQINSEFLEDEKLLGGGRLTALGLINTPVLEQSFGSLLYYRGRVMTRTDFVNEFCRGNRFACPTSLSPQVQQLYLRGDVQQNSLLKVGDSAFSKLKDFKASVGAELRVQVPIVNVPFRLIYFYNPNAKLGYTEELPGIFLPGKRNGFRFTVGRTF
;
A
#
# COMPACT_ATOMS: atom_id res chain seq x y z
N MET A 1 -16.10 -22.41 0.78
CA MET A 1 -17.08 -21.81 1.71
C MET A 1 -18.26 -21.38 0.86
N ALA A 2 -19.48 -21.71 1.26
CA ALA A 2 -20.68 -21.22 0.57
C ALA A 2 -20.84 -19.72 0.87
N ASP A 3 -21.33 -18.96 -0.11
CA ASP A 3 -21.64 -17.53 0.09
C ASP A 3 -22.70 -17.39 1.22
N PRO A 4 -22.66 -16.31 2.02
CA PRO A 4 -23.65 -16.10 3.06
C PRO A 4 -25.07 -16.05 2.45
N ALA A 5 -26.05 -16.59 3.18
CA ALA A 5 -27.42 -16.75 2.67
C ALA A 5 -28.07 -15.45 2.17
N VAL A 6 -27.63 -14.30 2.67
CA VAL A 6 -28.05 -12.96 2.23
C VAL A 6 -27.74 -12.67 0.74
N ASN A 7 -26.75 -13.36 0.16
CA ASN A 7 -26.41 -13.25 -1.26
C ASN A 7 -27.16 -14.25 -2.15
N SER A 8 -28.05 -15.06 -1.56
CA SER A 8 -28.85 -16.09 -2.26
C SER A 8 -30.36 -15.80 -2.24
N GLY A 9 -30.78 -14.69 -1.64
CA GLY A 9 -32.18 -14.25 -1.63
C GLY A 9 -32.60 -13.56 -2.93
N ASN A 10 -33.89 -13.61 -3.25
CA ASN A 10 -34.47 -12.96 -4.44
C ASN A 10 -34.76 -11.46 -4.24
N ASP A 11 -34.59 -10.92 -3.03
CA ASP A 11 -34.81 -9.50 -2.74
C ASP A 11 -33.55 -8.68 -3.06
N PRO A 12 -33.53 -7.89 -4.16
CA PRO A 12 -32.36 -7.13 -4.59
C PRO A 12 -31.94 -6.05 -3.58
N GLY A 13 -32.83 -5.61 -2.69
CA GLY A 13 -32.52 -4.66 -1.62
C GLY A 13 -31.75 -5.27 -0.44
N SER A 14 -31.72 -6.60 -0.36
CA SER A 14 -31.02 -7.35 0.69
C SER A 14 -29.69 -7.96 0.23
N ILE A 15 -29.45 -8.08 -1.08
CA ILE A 15 -28.24 -8.70 -1.63
C ILE A 15 -27.04 -7.77 -1.46
N ILE A 16 -25.98 -8.26 -0.82
CA ILE A 16 -24.71 -7.54 -0.72
C ILE A 16 -23.88 -7.88 -1.96
N PRO A 17 -23.55 -6.91 -2.82
CA PRO A 17 -22.80 -7.19 -4.04
C PRO A 17 -21.41 -7.74 -3.70
N VAL A 18 -21.08 -8.91 -4.26
CA VAL A 18 -19.75 -9.50 -4.13
C VAL A 18 -18.82 -8.81 -5.11
N ILE A 19 -18.00 -7.89 -4.61
CA ILE A 19 -17.05 -7.13 -5.46
C ILE A 19 -15.83 -7.98 -5.81
N TYR A 20 -15.34 -8.81 -4.89
CA TYR A 20 -14.19 -9.69 -5.10
C TYR A 20 -14.48 -11.08 -4.56
N ARG A 21 -14.10 -12.11 -5.32
CA ARG A 21 -14.09 -13.50 -4.84
C ARG A 21 -12.67 -13.91 -4.49
N GLN A 22 -12.48 -14.38 -3.27
CA GLN A 22 -11.19 -14.86 -2.78
C GLN A 22 -11.28 -16.37 -2.50
N PRO A 23 -10.31 -17.17 -2.99
CA PRO A 23 -10.23 -18.57 -2.63
C PRO A 23 -9.80 -18.73 -1.17
N ASN A 24 -10.12 -19.88 -0.58
CA ASN A 24 -9.48 -20.25 0.68
C ASN A 24 -7.99 -20.50 0.44
N ILE A 25 -7.15 -19.95 1.32
CA ILE A 25 -5.69 -20.09 1.26
C ILE A 25 -5.21 -20.86 2.47
N LEU A 26 -4.63 -22.04 2.23
CA LEU A 26 -3.95 -22.82 3.25
C LEU A 26 -2.45 -22.51 3.24
N THR A 27 -1.89 -22.24 4.42
CA THR A 27 -0.43 -22.13 4.59
C THR A 27 0.03 -23.17 5.59
N SER A 28 0.90 -24.08 5.14
CA SER A 28 1.66 -24.98 6.00
C SER A 28 3.11 -24.52 6.02
N ARG A 29 3.72 -24.45 7.21
CA ARG A 29 5.06 -23.88 7.38
C ARG A 29 5.86 -24.63 8.43
N ILE A 30 7.12 -24.88 8.11
CA ILE A 30 8.13 -25.36 9.04
C ILE A 30 9.19 -24.26 9.16
N THR A 31 9.65 -23.99 10.39
CA THR A 31 10.72 -23.01 10.62
C THR A 31 11.81 -23.67 11.45
N GLY A 32 13.01 -23.76 10.90
CA GLY A 32 14.20 -24.18 11.63
C GLY A 32 14.91 -22.96 12.19
N THR A 33 15.33 -23.02 13.45
CA THR A 33 16.07 -21.95 14.11
C THR A 33 17.33 -22.49 14.76
N PHE A 34 18.41 -21.72 14.66
CA PHE A 34 19.65 -21.93 15.39
C PHE A 34 19.98 -20.64 16.14
N ALA A 35 20.25 -20.77 17.44
CA ALA A 35 20.66 -19.65 18.27
C ALA A 35 21.90 -20.05 19.05
N TYR A 36 22.92 -19.20 18.97
CA TYR A 36 24.12 -19.27 19.79
C TYR A 36 24.23 -17.96 20.56
N ASP A 37 24.22 -18.04 21.90
CA ASP A 37 24.24 -16.87 22.77
C ASP A 37 25.34 -17.03 23.83
N SER A 38 26.32 -16.14 23.79
CA SER A 38 27.39 -16.02 24.79
C SER A 38 27.35 -14.67 25.51
N ARG A 39 26.23 -13.94 25.41
CA ARG A 39 26.05 -12.62 26.02
C ARG A 39 26.09 -12.74 27.54
N GLN A 40 26.87 -11.86 28.15
CA GLN A 40 26.95 -11.71 29.60
C GLN A 40 26.17 -10.45 30.00
N PRO A 41 25.20 -10.56 30.92
CA PRO A 41 24.45 -9.40 31.40
C PRO A 41 25.37 -8.43 32.14
N ALA A 42 25.10 -7.13 32.03
CA ALA A 42 25.72 -6.10 32.84
C ALA A 42 25.07 -6.05 34.23
N LYS A 43 25.79 -5.54 35.23
CA LYS A 43 25.29 -5.46 36.62
C LYS A 43 24.10 -4.51 36.79
N ASN A 44 23.82 -3.64 35.81
CA ASN A 44 22.67 -2.75 35.83
C ASN A 44 21.33 -3.46 35.51
N GLY A 45 21.36 -4.76 35.18
CA GLY A 45 20.17 -5.59 34.98
C GLY A 45 19.43 -5.38 33.65
N ILE A 46 19.87 -4.44 32.81
CA ILE A 46 19.23 -4.12 31.52
C ILE A 46 20.19 -4.38 30.35
N ASP A 47 21.43 -3.93 30.46
CA ASP A 47 22.37 -3.96 29.35
C ASP A 47 23.14 -5.28 29.28
N THR A 48 23.73 -5.53 28.11
CA THR A 48 24.70 -6.62 27.91
C THR A 48 26.11 -6.04 28.03
N LEU A 49 26.96 -6.70 28.81
CA LEU A 49 28.33 -6.31 29.08
C LEU A 49 29.28 -6.75 27.95
N ALA A 50 29.25 -8.05 27.63
CA ALA A 50 30.19 -8.68 26.71
C ALA A 50 29.54 -9.88 26.02
N GLY A 51 30.24 -10.45 25.04
CA GLY A 51 29.81 -11.66 24.34
C GLY A 51 29.08 -11.34 23.03
N SER A 52 28.49 -12.37 22.43
CA SER A 52 27.81 -12.27 21.13
C SER A 52 26.57 -13.13 21.09
N GLN A 53 25.64 -12.76 20.23
CA GLN A 53 24.50 -13.58 19.88
C GLN A 53 24.44 -13.73 18.36
N LEU A 54 24.35 -14.96 17.89
CA LEU A 54 24.04 -15.30 16.50
C LEU A 54 22.68 -16.02 16.49
N SER A 55 21.78 -15.58 15.63
CA SER A 55 20.54 -16.28 15.34
C SER A 55 20.40 -16.46 13.83
N LEU A 56 20.15 -17.69 13.42
CA LEU A 56 19.81 -18.08 12.06
C LEU A 56 18.41 -18.68 12.09
N SER A 57 17.57 -18.30 11.13
CA SER A 57 16.23 -18.87 10.98
C SER A 57 15.94 -19.11 9.51
N ILE A 58 15.34 -20.25 9.19
CA ILE A 58 14.91 -20.58 7.83
C ILE A 58 13.48 -21.08 7.93
N GLY A 59 12.56 -20.28 7.40
CA GLY A 59 11.18 -20.69 7.18
C GLY A 59 11.01 -21.33 5.80
N PHE A 60 10.25 -22.41 5.72
CA PHE A 60 9.80 -23.00 4.47
C PHE A 60 8.30 -23.26 4.55
N ALA A 61 7.54 -22.71 3.61
CA ALA A 61 6.10 -22.90 3.50
C ALA A 61 5.73 -23.60 2.20
N GLY A 62 4.66 -24.42 2.24
CA GLY A 62 4.05 -25.04 1.07
C GLY A 62 3.94 -26.56 1.09
N LEU A 63 4.21 -27.22 2.22
CA LEU A 63 4.02 -28.67 2.40
C LEU A 63 2.53 -29.02 2.46
N GLY A 64 1.91 -29.24 1.30
CA GLY A 64 0.46 -29.40 1.17
C GLY A 64 -0.33 -28.08 1.29
N GLY A 65 0.36 -26.93 1.28
CA GLY A 65 -0.23 -25.60 1.34
C GLY A 65 -0.24 -24.88 -0.01
N ASP A 66 -1.10 -23.87 -0.13
CA ASP A 66 -1.21 -22.99 -1.29
C ASP A 66 -0.09 -21.93 -1.32
N VAL A 67 0.34 -21.46 -0.15
CA VAL A 67 1.46 -20.49 -0.01
C VAL A 67 2.79 -21.24 0.00
N ARG A 68 3.68 -20.86 -0.92
CA ARG A 68 4.93 -21.58 -1.20
C ARG A 68 6.12 -20.62 -1.15
N THR A 69 6.63 -20.39 0.05
CA THR A 69 7.70 -19.42 0.32
C THR A 69 8.89 -20.04 1.03
N TYR A 70 10.05 -19.39 0.91
CA TYR A 70 11.22 -19.62 1.75
C TYR A 70 11.62 -18.29 2.40
N GLN A 71 12.05 -18.32 3.66
CA GLN A 71 12.37 -17.13 4.43
C GLN A 71 13.60 -17.35 5.32
N PRO A 72 14.82 -17.22 4.77
CA PRO A 72 16.04 -17.16 5.56
C PRO A 72 16.19 -15.79 6.22
N SER A 73 16.65 -15.81 7.47
CA SER A 73 17.06 -14.62 8.20
C SER A 73 18.26 -14.90 9.10
N ILE A 74 19.06 -13.86 9.31
CA ILE A 74 20.23 -13.86 10.17
C ILE A 74 20.21 -12.59 11.03
N SER A 75 20.55 -12.75 12.30
CA SER A 75 20.80 -11.65 13.23
C SER A 75 22.09 -11.94 13.99
N TYR A 76 23.02 -11.01 13.98
CA TYR A 76 24.25 -11.08 14.75
C TYR A 76 24.40 -9.83 15.60
N SER A 77 24.74 -10.02 16.88
CA SER A 77 25.10 -8.92 17.78
C SER A 77 26.36 -9.23 18.55
N LYS A 78 27.14 -8.19 18.85
CA LYS A 78 28.39 -8.28 19.60
C LYS A 78 28.50 -7.12 20.58
N PHE A 79 28.98 -7.42 21.78
CA PHE A 79 29.19 -6.49 22.87
C PHE A 79 30.65 -6.55 23.30
N ILE A 80 31.32 -5.41 23.29
CA ILE A 80 32.77 -5.29 23.52
C ILE A 80 33.00 -4.22 24.60
N PRO A 81 33.44 -4.60 25.81
CA PRO A 81 33.93 -3.64 26.80
C PRO A 81 35.16 -2.92 26.26
N MET A 82 35.12 -1.59 26.13
CA MET A 82 36.21 -0.81 25.54
C MET A 82 36.97 0.01 26.58
N ARG A 83 36.27 0.86 27.34
CA ARG A 83 36.86 1.78 28.32
C ARG A 83 36.44 1.39 29.72
N ASN A 84 37.23 1.80 30.73
CA ASN A 84 36.92 1.56 32.14
C ASN A 84 36.78 0.07 32.52
N LYS A 85 37.50 -0.84 31.85
CA LYS A 85 37.37 -2.31 31.98
C LYS A 85 37.48 -2.85 33.42
N LYS A 86 38.16 -2.14 34.31
CA LYS A 86 38.31 -2.51 35.73
C LYS A 86 37.13 -2.09 36.61
N LYS A 87 36.23 -1.22 36.12
CA LYS A 87 35.03 -0.80 36.85
C LYS A 87 33.95 -1.89 36.76
N PRO A 88 33.02 -1.95 37.74
CA PRO A 88 31.90 -2.88 37.70
C PRO A 88 31.01 -2.74 36.45
N ASN A 89 30.91 -1.52 35.92
CA ASN A 89 30.18 -1.16 34.70
C ASN A 89 31.13 -0.41 33.74
N PRO A 90 31.83 -1.12 32.84
CA PRO A 90 32.67 -0.48 31.82
C PRO A 90 31.83 0.08 30.67
N ASP A 91 32.44 0.93 29.85
CA ASP A 91 31.85 1.42 28.62
C ASP A 91 31.82 0.27 27.60
N VAL A 92 30.67 0.08 26.93
CA VAL A 92 30.46 -1.03 25.99
C VAL A 92 30.17 -0.50 24.61
N PHE A 93 30.95 -0.93 23.64
CA PHE A 93 30.60 -0.80 22.23
C PHE A 93 29.79 -2.01 21.81
N ALA A 94 28.63 -1.77 21.22
CA ALA A 94 27.73 -2.80 20.75
C ALA A 94 27.37 -2.55 19.29
N PHE A 95 27.22 -3.63 18.53
CA PHE A 95 26.59 -3.55 17.23
C PHE A 95 25.66 -4.73 17.00
N ARG A 96 24.70 -4.51 16.12
CA ARG A 96 23.75 -5.52 15.64
C ARG A 96 23.65 -5.40 14.13
N ILE A 97 23.69 -6.52 13.43
CA ILE A 97 23.41 -6.62 12.01
C ILE A 97 22.29 -7.64 11.83
N MET A 98 21.29 -7.30 11.03
CA MET A 98 20.23 -8.21 10.62
C MET A 98 20.08 -8.18 9.11
N ALA A 99 19.84 -9.34 8.53
CA ALA A 99 19.39 -9.46 7.16
C ALA A 99 18.32 -10.54 7.08
N GLY A 100 17.32 -10.32 6.25
CA GLY A 100 16.27 -11.29 6.00
C GLY A 100 15.73 -11.12 4.59
N THR A 101 15.40 -12.23 3.95
CA THR A 101 14.69 -12.21 2.67
C THR A 101 13.59 -13.25 2.69
N ILE A 102 12.50 -12.97 2.01
CA ILE A 102 11.42 -13.90 1.75
C ILE A 102 11.18 -13.97 0.26
N GLY A 103 11.13 -15.17 -0.28
CA GLY A 103 10.88 -15.42 -1.70
C GLY A 103 9.84 -16.49 -1.88
N THR A 104 9.12 -16.41 -3.00
CA THR A 104 8.23 -17.47 -3.46
C THR A 104 9.05 -18.45 -4.30
N TRP A 105 8.97 -19.75 -3.99
CA TRP A 105 9.63 -20.80 -4.80
C TRP A 105 8.70 -21.40 -5.85
N ALA A 106 7.37 -21.25 -5.70
CA ALA A 106 6.39 -21.53 -6.73
C ALA A 106 5.11 -20.73 -6.48
N LEU A 107 4.47 -20.21 -7.52
CA LEU A 107 3.19 -19.52 -7.39
C LEU A 107 2.04 -20.51 -7.65
N SER A 108 1.21 -20.79 -6.64
CA SER A 108 0.03 -21.64 -6.82
C SER A 108 -1.10 -20.87 -7.53
N ASP A 109 -1.98 -21.61 -8.20
CA ASP A 109 -3.12 -21.00 -8.91
C ASP A 109 -4.07 -20.25 -7.97
N LYS A 110 -4.28 -20.75 -6.73
CA LYS A 110 -5.10 -20.05 -5.75
C LYS A 110 -4.50 -18.70 -5.34
N VAL A 111 -3.18 -18.65 -5.11
CA VAL A 111 -2.50 -17.40 -4.73
C VAL A 111 -2.43 -16.44 -5.92
N LYS A 112 -2.15 -16.95 -7.13
CA LYS A 112 -2.13 -16.15 -8.36
C LYS A 112 -3.47 -15.49 -8.64
N ASN A 113 -4.56 -16.24 -8.48
CA ASN A 113 -5.92 -15.81 -8.79
C ASN A 113 -6.70 -15.35 -7.54
N ALA A 114 -5.99 -15.00 -6.47
CA ALA A 114 -6.63 -14.52 -5.23
C ALA A 114 -7.30 -13.15 -5.40
N ASN A 115 -7.03 -12.43 -6.51
CA ASN A 115 -7.57 -11.10 -6.80
C ASN A 115 -7.49 -10.16 -5.59
N SER A 116 -6.31 -10.10 -4.96
CA SER A 116 -6.12 -9.41 -3.69
C SER A 116 -4.69 -8.90 -3.53
N ILE A 117 -4.54 -7.76 -2.84
CA ILE A 117 -3.25 -7.23 -2.38
C ILE A 117 -2.69 -8.00 -1.16
N ALA A 118 -3.41 -9.00 -0.66
CA ALA A 118 -2.94 -9.86 0.42
C ALA A 118 -1.68 -10.65 0.05
N PHE A 119 -1.36 -10.77 -1.25
CA PHE A 119 -0.15 -11.40 -1.74
C PHE A 119 0.57 -10.50 -2.74
N VAL A 120 1.85 -10.24 -2.51
CA VAL A 120 2.71 -9.47 -3.41
C VAL A 120 3.78 -10.39 -3.96
N GLY A 121 3.69 -10.73 -5.24
CA GLY A 121 4.58 -11.69 -5.88
C GLY A 121 4.51 -13.10 -5.29
N GLY A 122 3.36 -13.48 -4.72
CA GLY A 122 3.15 -14.77 -4.05
C GLY A 122 3.56 -14.79 -2.57
N VAL A 123 4.16 -13.71 -2.06
CA VAL A 123 4.49 -13.55 -0.64
C VAL A 123 3.30 -12.92 0.09
N PRO A 124 2.80 -13.50 1.19
CA PRO A 124 1.74 -12.87 1.98
C PRO A 124 2.17 -11.50 2.51
N ALA A 125 1.31 -10.49 2.40
CA ALA A 125 1.62 -9.10 2.73
C ALA A 125 2.07 -8.92 4.19
N TYR A 126 1.58 -9.76 5.12
CA TYR A 126 1.96 -9.74 6.52
C TYR A 126 3.34 -10.35 6.81
N GLU A 127 3.91 -11.14 5.89
CA GLU A 127 5.27 -11.69 5.99
C GLU A 127 6.33 -10.78 5.35
N ARG A 128 5.91 -9.71 4.67
CA ARG A 128 6.80 -8.73 4.05
C ARG A 128 7.43 -7.84 5.11
N PHE A 129 8.65 -7.41 4.84
CA PHE A 129 9.44 -6.63 5.77
C PHE A 129 9.05 -5.16 5.76
N PHE A 130 9.15 -4.55 6.94
CA PHE A 130 9.06 -3.11 7.16
C PHE A 130 10.04 -2.77 8.28
N LEU A 131 10.67 -1.62 8.19
CA LEU A 131 11.55 -1.09 9.25
C LEU A 131 10.98 0.20 9.83
N GLY A 132 11.66 0.67 10.89
CA GLY A 132 11.26 1.82 11.66
C GLY A 132 10.54 1.37 12.92
N SER A 133 11.09 1.77 14.06
CA SER A 133 10.61 1.59 15.42
C SER A 133 11.74 2.04 16.35
N GLU A 134 11.49 2.10 17.66
CA GLU A 134 12.52 2.35 18.68
C GLU A 134 13.56 1.24 18.81
N ASN A 135 13.34 0.14 18.09
CA ASN A 135 14.10 -1.10 18.15
C ASN A 135 14.85 -1.44 16.86
N ASP A 136 14.50 -0.77 15.76
CA ASP A 136 15.15 -0.93 14.46
C ASP A 136 15.87 0.37 14.07
N ILE A 137 15.15 1.38 13.57
CA ILE A 137 15.69 2.69 13.24
C ILE A 137 14.94 3.73 14.05
N ARG A 138 15.55 4.15 15.16
CA ARG A 138 14.89 4.83 16.28
C ARG A 138 14.15 6.11 15.91
N GLY A 139 14.62 6.85 14.92
CA GLY A 139 13.98 8.08 14.49
C GLY A 139 12.73 7.92 13.63
N TYR A 140 12.34 6.69 13.27
CA TYR A 140 11.22 6.40 12.37
C TYR A 140 10.07 5.66 13.09
N ASN A 141 8.84 5.90 12.63
CA ASN A 141 7.65 5.27 13.20
C ASN A 141 7.60 3.77 12.85
N SER A 142 6.84 3.02 13.65
CA SER A 142 6.63 1.60 13.42
C SER A 142 6.22 1.31 11.97
N ARG A 143 6.96 0.43 11.29
CA ARG A 143 6.69 -0.01 9.91
C ARG A 143 6.58 1.12 8.87
N SER A 144 7.21 2.27 9.12
CA SER A 144 7.15 3.42 8.21
C SER A 144 8.15 3.38 7.05
N ILE A 145 9.08 2.42 7.07
CA ILE A 145 10.13 2.29 6.07
C ILE A 145 9.85 1.04 5.25
N GLY A 146 9.54 1.23 3.97
CA GLY A 146 9.34 0.14 3.02
C GLY A 146 8.96 0.64 1.63
N PRO A 147 9.03 -0.24 0.62
CA PRO A 147 8.57 0.04 -0.73
C PRO A 147 7.10 0.46 -0.80
N VAL A 148 6.83 1.41 -1.69
CA VAL A 148 5.49 1.93 -1.97
C VAL A 148 5.21 1.79 -3.47
N ALA A 149 4.18 1.01 -3.83
CA ALA A 149 3.87 0.70 -5.21
C ALA A 149 2.71 1.55 -5.74
N PRO A 150 2.78 2.04 -6.99
CA PRO A 150 1.61 2.59 -7.68
C PRO A 150 0.48 1.56 -7.78
N PHE A 151 -0.74 2.04 -7.57
CA PHE A 151 -1.97 1.26 -7.62
C PHE A 151 -2.99 2.01 -8.48
N ASP A 152 -2.97 1.72 -9.77
CA ASP A 152 -3.84 2.34 -10.76
C ASP A 152 -5.07 1.45 -10.99
N THR A 153 -6.27 2.01 -10.89
CA THR A 153 -7.52 1.29 -11.18
C THR A 153 -8.09 1.77 -12.50
N TYR A 154 -8.28 0.84 -13.43
CA TYR A 154 -8.97 1.06 -14.69
C TYR A 154 -10.36 0.43 -14.67
N VAL A 155 -11.18 0.73 -15.67
CA VAL A 155 -12.50 0.13 -15.85
C VAL A 155 -12.57 -0.62 -17.17
N THR A 156 -13.16 -1.82 -17.12
CA THR A 156 -13.65 -2.57 -18.27
C THR A 156 -15.16 -2.64 -18.21
N THR A 157 -15.83 -2.58 -19.35
CA THR A 157 -17.30 -2.63 -19.44
C THR A 157 -17.78 -3.73 -20.36
N ARG A 158 -19.02 -4.16 -20.15
CA ARG A 158 -19.78 -4.98 -21.11
C ARG A 158 -21.26 -4.59 -21.05
N ASN A 159 -22.04 -5.03 -22.04
CA ASN A 159 -23.48 -4.78 -22.10
C ASN A 159 -23.85 -3.29 -21.99
N VAL A 160 -23.06 -2.43 -22.64
CA VAL A 160 -23.24 -0.98 -22.56
C VAL A 160 -24.45 -0.55 -23.38
N VAL A 161 -25.32 0.26 -22.78
CA VAL A 161 -26.51 0.84 -23.40
C VAL A 161 -26.54 2.35 -23.19
N LEU A 162 -27.23 3.05 -24.09
CA LEU A 162 -27.54 4.47 -23.95
C LEU A 162 -28.89 4.61 -23.23
N ALA A 163 -28.92 5.32 -22.10
CA ALA A 163 -30.08 5.47 -21.24
C ALA A 163 -30.42 6.93 -20.94
N ASN A 164 -31.67 7.19 -20.55
CA ASN A 164 -32.14 8.53 -20.14
C ASN A 164 -31.91 8.82 -18.64
N ASN A 165 -31.47 7.83 -17.88
CA ASN A 165 -31.32 7.91 -16.43
C ASN A 165 -29.94 7.40 -15.95
N ALA A 166 -29.42 8.07 -14.93
CA ALA A 166 -28.14 7.72 -14.29
C ALA A 166 -28.26 6.63 -13.23
N PHE A 167 -29.47 6.40 -12.71
CA PHE A 167 -29.72 5.55 -11.55
C PHE A 167 -30.95 4.66 -11.75
N GLY A 168 -30.94 3.50 -11.09
CA GLY A 168 -31.95 2.47 -11.23
C GLY A 168 -31.88 1.75 -12.58
N THR A 169 -32.90 0.95 -12.87
CA THR A 169 -33.02 0.20 -14.13
C THR A 169 -32.84 1.13 -15.33
N ALA A 170 -31.92 0.78 -16.24
CA ALA A 170 -31.60 1.61 -17.39
C ALA A 170 -32.84 1.78 -18.31
N ASP A 171 -33.35 3.02 -18.38
CA ASP A 171 -34.36 3.45 -19.34
C ASP A 171 -33.68 3.68 -20.69
N THR A 172 -33.62 2.61 -21.49
CA THR A 172 -32.87 2.60 -22.75
C THR A 172 -33.48 3.57 -23.74
N ASN A 173 -32.67 4.47 -24.30
CA ASN A 173 -33.14 5.45 -25.26
C ASN A 173 -33.31 4.81 -26.64
N HIS A 174 -34.57 4.69 -27.07
CA HIS A 174 -34.96 4.18 -28.39
C HIS A 174 -35.39 5.27 -29.38
N LEU A 175 -35.36 6.54 -28.95
CA LEU A 175 -35.82 7.69 -29.75
C LEU A 175 -34.71 8.28 -30.62
N ILE A 176 -33.45 7.97 -30.29
CA ILE A 176 -32.28 8.35 -31.09
C ILE A 176 -32.10 7.32 -32.21
N ASP A 177 -31.74 7.80 -33.39
CA ASP A 177 -31.43 6.97 -34.55
C ASP A 177 -30.42 5.85 -34.18
N PRO A 178 -30.64 4.59 -34.63
CA PRO A 178 -29.81 3.45 -34.22
C PRO A 178 -28.32 3.62 -34.49
N ARG A 179 -27.94 4.25 -35.61
CA ARG A 179 -26.53 4.48 -35.94
C ARG A 179 -25.89 5.44 -34.95
N THR A 180 -26.55 6.56 -34.67
CA THR A 180 -26.07 7.54 -33.68
C THR A 180 -25.98 6.92 -32.28
N ARG A 181 -26.96 6.09 -31.90
CA ARG A 181 -26.96 5.36 -30.64
C ARG A 181 -25.75 4.42 -30.56
N ASP A 182 -25.50 3.62 -31.59
CA ASP A 182 -24.42 2.64 -31.59
C ASP A 182 -23.05 3.33 -31.54
N GLU A 183 -22.88 4.44 -32.27
CA GLU A 183 -21.69 5.30 -32.19
C GLU A 183 -21.49 5.83 -30.75
N LEU A 184 -22.54 6.31 -30.09
CA LEU A 184 -22.47 6.77 -28.69
C LEU A 184 -22.14 5.66 -27.70
N VAL A 185 -22.67 4.45 -27.91
CA VAL A 185 -22.38 3.29 -27.04
C VAL A 185 -20.90 2.94 -27.06
N THR A 186 -20.20 3.11 -28.20
CA THR A 186 -18.75 2.83 -28.28
C THR A 186 -17.91 3.67 -27.31
N ILE A 187 -18.34 4.88 -26.98
CA ILE A 187 -17.68 5.75 -25.99
C ILE A 187 -17.57 5.05 -24.63
N GLY A 188 -18.61 4.30 -24.26
CA GLY A 188 -18.73 3.60 -22.99
C GLY A 188 -18.12 2.20 -23.00
N GLN A 189 -17.64 1.70 -24.14
CA GLN A 189 -16.97 0.40 -24.26
C GLN A 189 -15.52 0.50 -23.78
N LEU A 190 -15.33 0.57 -22.46
CA LEU A 190 -14.04 0.66 -21.80
C LEU A 190 -13.36 -0.71 -21.75
N THR A 191 -12.04 -0.73 -21.97
CA THR A 191 -11.28 -1.98 -22.19
C THR A 191 -10.14 -2.21 -21.19
N GLY A 192 -10.15 -1.53 -20.04
CA GLY A 192 -9.07 -1.61 -19.06
C GLY A 192 -7.76 -0.99 -19.55
N ALA A 193 -6.67 -1.22 -18.80
CA ALA A 193 -5.40 -0.49 -19.00
C ALA A 193 -4.65 -0.78 -20.30
N ALA A 194 -4.83 -1.96 -20.88
CA ALA A 194 -4.07 -2.45 -22.03
C ALA A 194 -4.88 -2.51 -23.33
N GLY A 195 -6.17 -2.14 -23.29
CA GLY A 195 -7.04 -2.18 -24.46
C GLY A 195 -7.10 -0.84 -25.20
N ASN A 196 -7.90 -0.81 -26.28
CA ASN A 196 -7.99 0.33 -27.20
C ASN A 196 -8.72 1.55 -26.64
N ASN A 197 -9.57 1.37 -25.62
CA ASN A 197 -10.32 2.45 -24.97
C ASN A 197 -10.10 2.41 -23.44
N PRO A 198 -8.91 2.82 -22.95
CA PRO A 198 -8.57 2.75 -21.54
C PRO A 198 -9.21 3.88 -20.75
N ALA A 199 -9.75 3.59 -19.56
CA ALA A 199 -10.27 4.61 -18.65
C ALA A 199 -9.64 4.46 -17.26
N LEU A 200 -8.77 5.41 -16.90
CA LEU A 200 -8.20 5.48 -15.56
C LEU A 200 -9.25 6.05 -14.59
N TYR A 201 -9.71 5.23 -13.66
CA TYR A 201 -10.69 5.63 -12.64
C TYR A 201 -10.03 6.28 -11.43
N SER A 202 -8.93 5.71 -10.95
CA SER A 202 -8.16 6.31 -9.86
C SER A 202 -6.69 5.91 -9.91
N ARG A 203 -5.83 6.81 -9.41
CA ARG A 203 -4.42 6.53 -9.16
C ARG A 203 -4.16 6.68 -7.67
N ASN A 204 -3.73 5.60 -7.04
CA ASN A 204 -3.37 5.54 -5.64
C ASN A 204 -1.96 4.96 -5.49
N PHE A 205 -1.48 4.86 -4.26
CA PHE A 205 -0.32 4.02 -3.95
C PHE A 205 -0.59 3.13 -2.75
N ARG A 206 0.16 2.04 -2.65
CA ARG A 206 0.06 1.07 -1.55
C ARG A 206 1.43 0.86 -0.91
N PHE A 207 1.48 0.93 0.40
CA PHE A 207 2.62 0.48 1.18
C PHE A 207 2.64 -1.05 1.13
N ILE A 208 3.56 -1.62 0.36
CA ILE A 208 3.61 -3.06 0.13
C ILE A 208 4.68 -3.76 0.96
N GLY A 209 5.60 -3.02 1.57
CA GLY A 209 6.76 -3.60 2.25
C GLY A 209 7.72 -4.26 1.27
N GLY A 210 8.86 -4.74 1.78
CA GLY A 210 9.91 -5.37 0.98
C GLY A 210 9.91 -6.88 1.09
N ASP A 211 10.49 -7.53 0.11
CA ASP A 211 10.82 -8.95 0.20
C ASP A 211 12.16 -9.19 0.90
N THR A 212 12.95 -8.12 1.11
CA THR A 212 14.28 -8.18 1.70
C THR A 212 14.50 -6.98 2.62
N GLN A 213 15.14 -7.23 3.77
CA GLN A 213 15.58 -6.19 4.69
C GLN A 213 17.04 -6.36 5.06
N MET A 214 17.70 -5.23 5.30
CA MET A 214 19.02 -5.14 5.93
C MET A 214 18.98 -4.04 6.98
N LEU A 215 19.53 -4.32 8.15
CA LEU A 215 19.59 -3.40 9.28
C LEU A 215 20.95 -3.53 9.95
N ALA A 216 21.54 -2.39 10.31
CA ALA A 216 22.69 -2.32 11.18
C ALA A 216 22.47 -1.24 12.24
N ASN A 217 22.75 -1.60 13.49
CA ASN A 217 22.71 -0.70 14.64
C ASN A 217 24.08 -0.69 15.29
N VAL A 218 24.55 0.48 15.65
CA VAL A 218 25.79 0.67 16.42
C VAL A 218 25.44 1.50 17.64
N GLU A 219 25.95 1.09 18.81
CA GLU A 219 25.77 1.79 20.07
C GLU A 219 27.09 1.89 20.84
N TYR A 220 27.35 3.05 21.44
CA TYR A 220 28.37 3.22 22.47
C TYR A 220 27.70 3.55 23.80
N ARG A 221 27.77 2.61 24.74
CA ARG A 221 27.09 2.64 26.03
C ARG A 221 28.04 3.13 27.12
N ILE A 222 27.61 4.16 27.83
CA ILE A 222 28.32 4.84 28.91
C ILE A 222 27.45 4.69 30.16
N PRO A 223 27.83 3.80 31.10
CA PRO A 223 27.19 3.75 32.41
C PRO A 223 27.40 5.08 33.14
N ILE A 224 26.33 5.70 33.65
CA ILE A 224 26.41 6.98 34.36
C ILE A 224 26.47 6.73 35.88
N PHE A 225 25.34 6.41 36.49
CA PHE A 225 25.23 6.11 37.92
C PHE A 225 24.12 5.08 38.16
N GLY A 226 24.32 4.15 39.09
CA GLY A 226 23.33 3.12 39.42
C GLY A 226 22.83 2.37 38.16
N PRO A 227 21.51 2.28 37.93
CA PRO A 227 20.93 1.62 36.75
C PRO A 227 20.85 2.51 35.50
N ALA A 228 21.35 3.76 35.56
CA ALA A 228 21.26 4.70 34.44
C ALA A 228 22.41 4.52 33.43
N THR A 229 22.07 4.33 32.16
CA THR A 229 23.03 4.22 31.05
C THR A 229 22.69 5.24 29.96
N LEU A 230 23.71 5.93 29.43
CA LEU A 230 23.59 6.71 28.19
C LEU A 230 24.14 5.88 27.02
N ALA A 231 23.43 5.82 25.91
CA ALA A 231 23.88 5.19 24.69
C ALA A 231 23.90 6.21 23.55
N LEU A 232 25.07 6.42 22.94
CA LEU A 232 25.16 7.10 21.66
C LEU A 232 24.92 6.08 20.56
N PHE A 233 24.11 6.41 19.56
CA PHE A 233 23.74 5.43 18.54
C PHE A 233 23.77 5.94 17.10
N ALA A 234 23.95 4.98 16.20
CA ALA A 234 23.75 5.13 14.77
C ALA A 234 23.04 3.90 14.22
N ASP A 235 21.87 4.12 13.63
CA ASP A 235 21.02 3.11 13.01
C ASP A 235 20.98 3.35 11.51
N ILE A 236 21.10 2.29 10.72
CA ILE A 236 20.93 2.33 9.27
C ILE A 236 20.21 1.06 8.81
N GLY A 237 19.25 1.21 7.91
CA GLY A 237 18.56 0.05 7.35
C GLY A 237 17.82 0.36 6.07
N SER A 238 17.56 -0.69 5.31
CA SER A 238 16.89 -0.63 4.03
C SER A 238 15.93 -1.81 3.90
N VAL A 239 14.76 -1.53 3.35
CA VAL A 239 13.75 -2.52 2.98
C VAL A 239 13.52 -2.36 1.50
N PHE A 240 13.68 -3.43 0.74
CA PHE A 240 13.69 -3.36 -0.71
C PHE A 240 13.12 -4.63 -1.34
N ASN A 241 12.88 -4.58 -2.64
CA ASN A 241 12.47 -5.73 -3.44
C ASN A 241 13.69 -6.24 -4.20
N LEU A 242 14.24 -7.36 -3.75
CA LEU A 242 15.29 -8.07 -4.47
C LEU A 242 14.72 -8.77 -5.71
N ARG A 243 13.49 -9.27 -5.62
CA ARG A 243 12.79 -9.96 -6.72
C ARG A 243 11.83 -9.01 -7.42
N ASN A 244 11.78 -9.10 -8.75
CA ASN A 244 10.81 -8.36 -9.56
C ASN A 244 9.53 -9.20 -9.73
N ALA A 245 8.45 -8.80 -9.06
CA ALA A 245 7.14 -9.43 -9.19
C ALA A 245 6.29 -8.87 -10.34
N GLY A 246 6.79 -7.87 -11.08
CA GLY A 246 6.08 -7.23 -12.18
C GLY A 246 4.85 -6.44 -11.74
N THR A 247 3.86 -6.36 -12.63
CA THR A 247 2.55 -5.77 -12.33
C THR A 247 1.55 -6.88 -12.01
N GLN A 248 0.89 -6.79 -10.86
CA GLN A 248 -0.19 -7.70 -10.49
C GLN A 248 -1.54 -7.07 -10.81
N GLN A 249 -2.41 -7.85 -11.45
CA GLN A 249 -3.76 -7.43 -11.79
C GLN A 249 -4.76 -8.01 -10.77
N ILE A 250 -5.66 -7.16 -10.31
CA ILE A 250 -6.74 -7.48 -9.37
C ILE A 250 -8.03 -7.01 -10.01
N ASN A 251 -8.86 -7.96 -10.40
CA ASN A 251 -10.13 -7.68 -11.06
C ASN A 251 -11.28 -7.89 -10.09
N SER A 252 -12.21 -6.94 -10.04
CA SER A 252 -13.49 -7.15 -9.38
C SER A 252 -14.37 -8.12 -10.19
N GLU A 253 -15.51 -8.50 -9.65
CA GLU A 253 -16.60 -9.02 -10.46
C GLU A 253 -17.21 -7.92 -11.34
N PHE A 254 -17.90 -8.31 -12.41
CA PHE A 254 -18.75 -7.40 -13.17
C PHE A 254 -20.01 -7.09 -12.37
N LEU A 255 -20.30 -5.81 -12.18
CA LEU A 255 -21.47 -5.30 -11.48
C LEU A 255 -22.07 -4.13 -12.27
N GLU A 256 -23.33 -3.79 -12.02
CA GLU A 256 -23.94 -2.59 -12.61
C GLU A 256 -23.10 -1.34 -12.29
N ASP A 257 -22.94 -0.47 -13.29
CA ASP A 257 -22.13 0.74 -13.23
C ASP A 257 -22.41 1.62 -12.01
N GLU A 258 -23.69 1.86 -11.71
CA GLU A 258 -24.09 2.70 -10.59
C GLU A 258 -23.71 2.11 -9.23
N LYS A 259 -23.68 0.77 -9.11
CA LYS A 259 -23.35 0.07 -7.86
C LYS A 259 -21.84 0.09 -7.58
N LEU A 260 -21.01 0.01 -8.62
CA LEU A 260 -19.56 -0.10 -8.47
C LEU A 260 -18.81 1.24 -8.65
N LEU A 261 -19.31 2.14 -9.49
CA LEU A 261 -18.69 3.44 -9.79
C LEU A 261 -19.52 4.62 -9.30
N GLY A 262 -20.85 4.48 -9.27
CA GLY A 262 -21.81 5.57 -9.04
C GLY A 262 -22.43 6.06 -10.35
N GLY A 263 -23.67 6.55 -10.28
CA GLY A 263 -24.44 6.97 -11.45
C GLY A 263 -23.74 8.03 -12.30
N GLY A 264 -23.77 7.83 -13.62
CA GLY A 264 -23.13 8.72 -14.61
C GLY A 264 -21.61 8.65 -14.66
N ARG A 265 -20.95 7.87 -13.80
CA ARG A 265 -19.48 7.73 -13.81
C ARG A 265 -18.97 6.97 -15.02
N LEU A 266 -19.71 5.97 -15.51
CA LEU A 266 -19.35 5.28 -16.75
C LEU A 266 -19.31 6.26 -17.93
N THR A 267 -20.36 7.07 -18.10
CA THR A 267 -20.38 8.13 -19.12
C THR A 267 -19.20 9.09 -18.97
N ALA A 268 -18.95 9.58 -17.75
CA ALA A 268 -17.86 10.51 -17.48
C ALA A 268 -16.48 9.92 -17.85
N LEU A 269 -16.26 8.64 -17.54
CA LEU A 269 -15.03 7.92 -17.87
C LEU A 269 -14.85 7.74 -19.38
N GLY A 270 -15.90 7.34 -20.11
CA GLY A 270 -15.84 7.23 -21.57
C GLY A 270 -15.57 8.58 -22.25
N LEU A 271 -16.14 9.66 -21.70
CA LEU A 271 -15.95 11.01 -22.19
C LEU A 271 -14.54 11.58 -21.98
N ILE A 272 -13.71 10.99 -21.10
CA ILE A 272 -12.30 11.36 -20.99
C ILE A 272 -11.58 11.15 -22.33
N ASN A 273 -11.91 10.08 -23.04
CA ASN A 273 -11.32 9.74 -24.33
C ASN A 273 -12.01 10.45 -25.50
N THR A 274 -13.11 11.17 -25.23
CA THR A 274 -13.87 11.92 -26.25
C THR A 274 -14.06 13.39 -25.82
N PRO A 275 -12.98 14.18 -25.65
CA PRO A 275 -13.04 15.50 -25.02
C PRO A 275 -13.76 16.57 -25.85
N VAL A 276 -14.14 16.27 -27.10
CA VAL A 276 -14.88 17.17 -27.99
C VAL A 276 -16.34 17.32 -27.56
N LEU A 277 -16.91 16.27 -26.96
CA LEU A 277 -18.30 16.27 -26.51
C LEU A 277 -18.45 17.08 -25.22
N GLU A 278 -19.58 17.79 -25.11
CA GLU A 278 -19.92 18.47 -23.87
C GLU A 278 -20.52 17.49 -22.87
N GLN A 279 -20.23 17.73 -21.59
CA GLN A 279 -20.73 16.89 -20.52
C GLN A 279 -21.22 17.74 -19.36
N SER A 280 -22.20 17.23 -18.64
CA SER A 280 -22.65 17.83 -17.39
C SER A 280 -23.02 16.74 -16.41
N PHE A 281 -22.49 16.79 -15.19
CA PHE A 281 -22.81 15.84 -14.11
C PHE A 281 -22.72 14.35 -14.52
N GLY A 282 -21.77 13.99 -15.41
CA GLY A 282 -21.64 12.61 -15.89
C GLY A 282 -22.68 12.19 -16.92
N SER A 283 -23.21 13.13 -17.70
CA SER A 283 -24.11 12.88 -18.83
C SER A 283 -23.54 13.45 -20.13
N LEU A 284 -23.95 12.83 -21.24
CA LEU A 284 -23.90 13.37 -22.59
C LEU A 284 -25.08 14.33 -22.77
N LEU A 285 -24.85 15.48 -23.40
CA LEU A 285 -25.91 16.45 -23.66
C LEU A 285 -26.45 16.27 -25.08
N TYR A 286 -27.76 16.12 -25.21
CA TYR A 286 -28.46 15.97 -26.49
C TYR A 286 -29.47 17.09 -26.66
N TYR A 287 -29.40 17.79 -27.78
CA TYR A 287 -30.24 18.95 -28.07
C TYR A 287 -30.54 19.04 -29.56
N ARG A 288 -31.81 19.22 -29.91
CA ARG A 288 -32.30 19.37 -31.31
C ARG A 288 -31.76 18.32 -32.28
N GLY A 289 -31.81 17.04 -31.91
CA GLY A 289 -31.46 15.95 -32.81
C GLY A 289 -29.96 15.64 -32.92
N ARG A 290 -29.11 16.28 -32.10
CA ARG A 290 -27.66 16.06 -32.11
C ARG A 290 -27.07 16.04 -30.70
N VAL A 291 -25.99 15.29 -30.56
CA VAL A 291 -25.14 15.30 -29.37
C VAL A 291 -24.33 16.59 -29.38
N MET A 292 -24.29 17.29 -28.25
CA MET A 292 -23.62 18.58 -28.15
C MET A 292 -22.11 18.39 -28.05
N THR A 293 -21.39 19.07 -28.93
CA THR A 293 -19.97 19.36 -28.69
C THR A 293 -19.82 20.51 -27.70
N ARG A 294 -18.62 20.67 -27.14
CA ARG A 294 -18.32 21.85 -26.28
C ARG A 294 -18.57 23.17 -26.98
N THR A 295 -18.27 23.23 -28.27
CA THR A 295 -18.49 24.43 -29.10
C THR A 295 -19.98 24.68 -29.31
N ASP A 296 -20.76 23.64 -29.60
CA ASP A 296 -22.21 23.77 -29.76
C ASP A 296 -22.85 24.29 -28.46
N PHE A 297 -22.45 23.73 -27.32
CA PHE A 297 -22.99 24.14 -26.03
C PHE A 297 -22.66 25.60 -25.70
N VAL A 298 -21.42 26.03 -25.93
CA VAL A 298 -21.01 27.42 -25.68
C VAL A 298 -21.74 28.40 -26.59
N ASN A 299 -21.94 28.05 -27.86
CA ASN A 299 -22.66 28.91 -28.81
C ASN A 299 -24.15 28.99 -28.50
N GLU A 300 -24.80 27.86 -28.20
CA GLU A 300 -26.25 27.81 -27.99
C GLU A 300 -26.65 28.36 -26.61
N PHE A 301 -25.88 28.04 -25.56
CA PHE A 301 -26.28 28.34 -24.17
C PHE A 301 -25.42 29.38 -23.47
N CYS A 302 -24.19 29.63 -23.94
CA CYS A 302 -23.24 30.53 -23.26
C CYS A 302 -22.93 31.81 -24.05
N ARG A 303 -23.71 32.13 -25.08
CA ARG A 303 -23.53 33.34 -25.91
C ARG A 303 -22.10 33.44 -26.49
N GLY A 304 -21.47 32.31 -26.80
CA GLY A 304 -20.10 32.26 -27.30
C GLY A 304 -19.01 32.41 -26.23
N ASN A 305 -19.35 32.59 -24.95
CA ASN A 305 -18.41 32.76 -23.85
C ASN A 305 -18.67 31.76 -22.72
N ARG A 306 -17.72 30.86 -22.47
CA ARG A 306 -17.86 29.81 -21.44
C ARG A 306 -18.04 30.35 -20.02
N PHE A 307 -17.58 31.57 -19.73
CA PHE A 307 -17.79 32.23 -18.43
C PHE A 307 -19.21 32.79 -18.26
N ALA A 308 -19.97 32.89 -19.34
CA ALA A 308 -21.36 33.35 -19.35
C ALA A 308 -22.38 32.18 -19.41
N CYS A 309 -21.91 30.94 -19.22
CA CYS A 309 -22.80 29.78 -19.21
C CYS A 309 -23.77 29.83 -18.02
N PRO A 310 -25.03 29.37 -18.20
CA PRO A 310 -25.97 29.24 -17.10
C PRO A 310 -25.48 28.19 -16.08
N THR A 311 -25.83 28.39 -14.81
CA THR A 311 -25.48 27.47 -13.71
C THR A 311 -26.35 26.22 -13.68
N SER A 312 -27.40 26.16 -14.49
CA SER A 312 -28.28 25.02 -14.68
C SER A 312 -28.47 24.73 -16.16
N LEU A 313 -28.74 23.47 -16.48
CA LEU A 313 -29.08 23.08 -17.84
C LEU A 313 -30.50 23.53 -18.19
N SER A 314 -30.68 23.95 -19.43
CA SER A 314 -32.02 24.21 -19.98
C SER A 314 -32.87 22.94 -19.91
N PRO A 315 -34.16 23.02 -19.52
CA PRO A 315 -35.06 21.86 -19.53
C PRO A 315 -35.23 21.19 -20.89
N GLN A 316 -34.86 21.88 -21.99
CA GLN A 316 -34.90 21.33 -23.34
C GLN A 316 -33.68 20.46 -23.68
N VAL A 317 -32.63 20.51 -22.87
CA VAL A 317 -31.43 19.68 -23.07
C VAL A 317 -31.68 18.33 -22.42
N GLN A 318 -31.67 17.28 -23.22
CA GLN A 318 -31.76 15.92 -22.73
C GLN A 318 -30.39 15.46 -22.24
N GLN A 319 -30.36 14.89 -21.04
CA GLN A 319 -29.19 14.20 -20.52
C GLN A 319 -29.26 12.72 -20.88
N LEU A 320 -28.19 12.20 -21.46
CA LEU A 320 -28.05 10.79 -21.79
C LEU A 320 -26.90 10.19 -20.99
N TYR A 321 -27.03 8.92 -20.64
CA TYR A 321 -26.10 8.20 -19.80
C TYR A 321 -25.69 6.90 -20.48
N LEU A 322 -24.42 6.54 -20.37
CA LEU A 322 -23.93 5.22 -20.73
C LEU A 322 -24.04 4.35 -19.47
N ARG A 323 -24.80 3.26 -19.58
CA ARG A 323 -25.10 2.32 -18.49
C ARG A 323 -24.66 0.93 -18.91
N GLY A 324 -24.29 0.07 -17.97
CA GLY A 324 -23.88 -1.29 -18.28
C GLY A 324 -23.19 -1.98 -17.11
N ASP A 325 -22.68 -3.18 -17.36
CA ASP A 325 -21.85 -3.89 -16.39
C ASP A 325 -20.42 -3.37 -16.47
N VAL A 326 -19.83 -3.10 -15.31
CA VAL A 326 -18.45 -2.61 -15.18
C VAL A 326 -17.65 -3.50 -14.26
N GLN A 327 -16.35 -3.58 -14.53
CA GLN A 327 -15.36 -4.25 -13.71
C GLN A 327 -14.21 -3.27 -13.44
N GLN A 328 -13.77 -3.19 -12.19
CA GLN A 328 -12.56 -2.48 -11.83
C GLN A 328 -11.34 -3.40 -12.03
N ASN A 329 -10.38 -2.95 -12.83
CA ASN A 329 -9.11 -3.63 -13.09
C ASN A 329 -7.99 -2.86 -12.41
N SER A 330 -7.66 -3.26 -11.18
CA SER A 330 -6.61 -2.62 -10.40
C SER A 330 -5.25 -3.24 -10.68
N LEU A 331 -4.25 -2.38 -10.93
CA LEU A 331 -2.89 -2.76 -11.25
C LEU A 331 -1.95 -2.32 -10.12
N LEU A 332 -1.42 -3.29 -9.38
CA LEU A 332 -0.35 -3.08 -8.41
C LEU A 332 1.00 -3.22 -9.12
N LYS A 333 1.66 -2.10 -9.40
CA LYS A 333 2.92 -2.06 -10.14
C LYS A 333 4.11 -2.24 -9.21
N VAL A 334 4.38 -3.48 -8.79
CA VAL A 334 5.45 -3.79 -7.82
C VAL A 334 6.83 -3.43 -8.38
N GLY A 335 7.06 -3.65 -9.67
CA GLY A 335 8.32 -3.28 -10.35
C GLY A 335 8.61 -1.77 -10.34
N ASP A 336 7.57 -0.93 -10.28
CA ASP A 336 7.68 0.53 -10.29
C ASP A 336 7.62 1.14 -8.87
N SER A 337 7.84 0.33 -7.84
CA SER A 337 7.75 0.79 -6.45
C SER A 337 8.81 1.84 -6.13
N ALA A 338 8.39 2.92 -5.48
CA ALA A 338 9.29 3.86 -4.83
C ALA A 338 9.97 3.21 -3.60
N PHE A 339 11.18 3.67 -3.28
CA PHE A 339 11.99 3.19 -2.15
C PHE A 339 12.20 1.67 -2.12
N SER A 340 12.42 1.09 -3.30
CA SER A 340 12.46 -0.36 -3.51
C SER A 340 13.85 -0.92 -3.76
N LYS A 341 14.91 -0.11 -3.61
CA LYS A 341 16.30 -0.50 -3.86
C LYS A 341 17.12 -0.42 -2.57
N LEU A 342 18.19 -1.21 -2.48
CA LEU A 342 19.10 -1.20 -1.32
C LEU A 342 19.62 0.21 -0.98
N LYS A 343 19.89 1.03 -2.01
CA LYS A 343 20.35 2.42 -1.87
C LYS A 343 19.33 3.36 -1.22
N ASP A 344 18.05 2.99 -1.16
CA ASP A 344 16.98 3.79 -0.56
C ASP A 344 16.93 3.66 0.98
N PHE A 345 18.09 3.39 1.59
CA PHE A 345 18.24 3.21 3.02
C PHE A 345 17.77 4.44 3.81
N LYS A 346 17.51 4.22 5.10
CA LYS A 346 17.16 5.23 6.08
C LYS A 346 18.14 5.13 7.24
N ALA A 347 18.47 6.28 7.82
CA ALA A 347 19.44 6.37 8.88
C ALA A 347 18.94 7.27 10.00
N SER A 348 19.33 6.96 11.23
CA SER A 348 19.04 7.74 12.43
C SER A 348 20.27 7.73 13.32
N VAL A 349 20.66 8.88 13.82
CA VAL A 349 21.73 9.03 14.82
C VAL A 349 21.20 9.76 16.03
N GLY A 350 21.76 9.52 17.21
CA GLY A 350 21.26 10.19 18.41
C GLY A 350 21.82 9.68 19.71
N ALA A 351 21.10 10.02 20.78
CA ALA A 351 21.43 9.65 22.15
C ALA A 351 20.21 9.05 22.84
N GLU A 352 20.42 8.02 23.63
CA GLU A 352 19.39 7.30 24.37
C GLU A 352 19.77 7.18 25.84
N LEU A 353 18.93 7.71 26.72
CA LEU A 353 19.03 7.53 28.16
C LEU A 353 18.15 6.35 28.59
N ARG A 354 18.74 5.35 29.24
CA ARG A 354 18.08 4.18 29.81
C ARG A 354 18.10 4.27 31.32
N VAL A 355 16.95 4.08 31.96
CA VAL A 355 16.83 4.07 33.43
C VAL A 355 15.89 2.93 33.84
N GLN A 356 16.30 2.12 34.81
CA GLN A 356 15.40 1.17 35.46
C GLN A 356 14.47 1.90 36.42
N VAL A 357 13.16 1.80 36.24
CA VAL A 357 12.19 2.41 37.16
C VAL A 357 12.04 1.50 38.40
N PRO A 358 12.42 1.94 39.62
CA PRO A 358 12.54 1.04 40.78
C PRO A 358 11.22 0.38 41.24
N ILE A 359 10.10 1.08 41.12
CA ILE A 359 8.80 0.62 41.67
C ILE A 359 8.16 -0.45 40.79
N VAL A 360 8.33 -0.36 39.47
CA VAL A 360 7.68 -1.24 38.48
C VAL A 360 8.65 -2.18 37.78
N ASN A 361 9.95 -2.08 38.07
CA ASN A 361 11.03 -2.87 37.45
C ASN A 361 10.94 -2.92 35.92
N VAL A 362 10.52 -1.82 35.30
CA VAL A 362 10.44 -1.66 33.85
C VAL A 362 11.52 -0.70 33.36
N PRO A 363 12.14 -0.96 32.19
CA PRO A 363 13.06 -0.01 31.60
C PRO A 363 12.29 1.19 31.04
N PHE A 364 12.76 2.39 31.38
CA PHE A 364 12.41 3.63 30.70
C PHE A 364 13.53 4.00 29.73
N ARG A 365 13.16 4.35 28.49
CA ARG A 365 14.10 4.83 27.47
C ARG A 365 13.64 6.19 26.99
N LEU A 366 14.53 7.18 27.02
CA LEU A 366 14.34 8.49 26.38
C LEU A 366 15.35 8.61 25.24
N ILE A 367 14.86 8.83 24.04
CA ILE A 367 15.64 8.80 22.81
C ILE A 367 15.54 10.18 22.15
N TYR A 368 16.67 10.85 21.98
CA TYR A 368 16.81 11.94 21.02
C TYR A 368 17.33 11.36 19.70
N PHE A 369 16.73 11.74 18.58
CA PHE A 369 17.12 11.27 17.26
C PHE A 369 17.26 12.41 16.26
N TYR A 370 18.13 12.20 15.26
CA TYR A 370 18.28 12.99 14.05
C TYR A 370 18.38 12.05 12.83
N ASN A 371 17.56 12.29 11.83
CA ASN A 371 17.42 11.47 10.62
C ASN A 371 18.04 12.20 9.41
N PRO A 372 19.34 11.99 9.10
CA PRO A 372 20.06 12.77 8.08
C PRO A 372 19.46 12.65 6.68
N ASN A 373 18.95 11.47 6.31
CA ASN A 373 18.42 11.18 4.98
C ASN A 373 16.90 10.98 4.96
N ALA A 374 16.18 11.56 5.93
CA ALA A 374 14.72 11.50 5.95
C ALA A 374 14.10 12.16 4.72
N LYS A 375 13.27 11.39 4.01
CA LYS A 375 12.33 11.84 2.98
C LYS A 375 11.00 12.11 3.68
N LEU A 376 10.56 13.37 3.69
CA LEU A 376 9.40 13.84 4.44
C LEU A 376 8.53 14.71 3.51
N GLY A 377 7.23 14.72 3.76
CA GLY A 377 6.28 15.49 2.97
C GLY A 377 6.01 14.87 1.60
N TYR A 378 5.64 15.72 0.64
CA TYR A 378 5.47 15.30 -0.75
C TYR A 378 6.83 15.13 -1.41
N THR A 379 6.98 14.06 -2.16
CA THR A 379 8.25 13.69 -2.80
C THR A 379 8.02 13.46 -4.29
N GLU A 380 9.04 13.64 -5.13
CA GLU A 380 8.93 13.37 -6.57
C GLU A 380 8.61 11.90 -6.83
N GLU A 381 9.12 11.01 -5.98
CA GLU A 381 8.86 9.57 -6.05
C GLU A 381 7.40 9.21 -5.70
N LEU A 382 6.73 10.05 -4.90
CA LEU A 382 5.33 9.88 -4.44
C LEU A 382 4.59 11.24 -4.42
N PRO A 383 4.23 11.81 -5.59
CA PRO A 383 3.73 13.18 -5.68
C PRO A 383 2.35 13.39 -5.03
N GLY A 384 1.58 12.31 -4.83
CA GLY A 384 0.24 12.34 -4.23
C GLY A 384 0.16 11.88 -2.78
N ILE A 385 1.30 11.53 -2.15
CA ILE A 385 1.32 11.02 -0.77
C ILE A 385 2.25 11.86 0.09
N PHE A 386 1.71 12.35 1.20
CA PHE A 386 2.50 12.99 2.24
C PHE A 386 3.17 11.93 3.11
N LEU A 387 4.51 11.91 3.14
CA LEU A 387 5.28 11.04 4.03
C LEU A 387 5.42 11.70 5.42
N PRO A 388 4.75 11.16 6.46
CA PRO A 388 4.84 11.72 7.80
C PRO A 388 6.18 11.38 8.45
N GLY A 389 6.64 12.24 9.34
CA GLY A 389 7.85 12.01 10.12
C GLY A 389 8.49 13.30 10.58
N LYS A 390 9.59 13.19 11.30
CA LYS A 390 10.37 14.34 11.77
C LYS A 390 11.84 14.12 11.44
N ARG A 391 12.55 15.20 11.13
CA ARG A 391 14.00 15.15 10.92
C ARG A 391 14.74 15.00 12.24
N ASN A 392 14.20 15.51 13.34
CA ASN A 392 14.69 15.28 14.69
C ASN A 392 13.56 15.31 15.71
N GLY A 393 13.85 14.86 16.92
CA GLY A 393 12.91 14.96 18.03
C GLY A 393 13.24 14.02 19.17
N PHE A 394 12.30 13.95 20.11
CA PHE A 394 12.36 13.06 21.25
C PHE A 394 11.30 11.96 21.13
N ARG A 395 11.64 10.77 21.62
CA ARG A 395 10.74 9.63 21.83
C ARG A 395 10.99 9.05 23.19
N PHE A 396 9.98 8.41 23.76
CA PHE A 396 10.15 7.64 24.99
C PHE A 396 9.43 6.29 24.90
N THR A 397 9.92 5.31 25.64
CA THR A 397 9.26 4.01 25.79
C THR A 397 9.31 3.55 27.24
N VAL A 398 8.25 2.89 27.70
CA VAL A 398 8.13 2.29 29.03
C VAL A 398 7.78 0.81 28.86
N GLY A 399 8.47 -0.10 29.54
CA GLY A 399 8.00 -1.49 29.70
C GLY A 399 8.14 -2.42 28.51
N ARG A 400 8.90 -2.05 27.47
CA ARG A 400 9.30 -2.97 26.38
C ARG A 400 10.77 -3.35 26.53
N THR A 401 11.02 -4.58 26.98
CA THR A 401 12.34 -5.24 26.89
C THR A 401 12.41 -6.02 25.57
N PHE A 402 13.61 -6.11 24.98
CA PHE A 402 13.87 -7.02 23.87
C PHE A 402 14.00 -8.46 24.35
#